data_AF-A0AAW7SYP4-F1
#
_entry.id   AF-A0AAW7SYP4-F1
#
_cell.length_a   1.000
_cell.length_b   1.000
_cell.length_c   1.000
_cell.angle_alpha   90.00
_cell.angle_beta   90.00
_cell.angle_gamma   90.00
#
_symmetry.space_group_name_H-M   'P 1'
#
loop_
_entity.id
_entity.type
_entity.pdbx_description
1 polymer ?
#
loop_
_entity_poly.entity_id
_entity_poly.type
_entity_poly.pdbx_seq_one_letter_code
_entity_poly.pdbx_strand_id
1 'polypeptide(L)'
;MDWNIPIANEEVATAYVAFNDFVLGVATHFAGSRLMEAIDLTALGTETEIALSRDFPDYFTTIRNVGELARSIESGDYSQLSLRLATVQLCTALEVLFDSIARTYGVAVDREPPVEVDDGGPASVRLGNKTIKQIRKLHHVLAIDTVLNYDEVLVKLNAIIEVRNCIVHSAGRVPSEGKQSRLRAYGILTEVGELVTLRENHFDDFLHYVLIHVRAFVKLVPDVADRTVPST
;
A
#
# COMPACT_ATOMS: atom_id res chain seq x y z
N MET A 1 6.14 -16.88 -8.99
CA MET A 1 4.71 -16.99 -8.63
C MET A 1 3.93 -16.89 -9.94
N ASP A 2 2.98 -17.78 -10.21
CA ASP A 2 2.14 -17.68 -11.42
C ASP A 2 1.04 -16.63 -11.19
N TRP A 3 1.12 -15.54 -11.95
CA TRP A 3 0.23 -14.38 -11.88
C TRP A 3 -1.07 -14.59 -12.64
N ASN A 4 -1.12 -15.58 -13.55
CA ASN A 4 -2.31 -15.93 -14.29
C ASN A 4 -3.14 -16.91 -13.46
N ILE A 5 -4.09 -16.37 -12.73
CA ILE A 5 -5.08 -17.15 -11.98
C ILE A 5 -6.42 -17.09 -12.69
N PRO A 6 -7.19 -18.20 -12.72
CA PRO A 6 -8.55 -18.15 -13.21
C PRO A 6 -9.38 -17.29 -12.26
N ILE A 7 -10.01 -16.25 -12.81
CA ILE A 7 -10.95 -15.37 -12.12
C ILE A 7 -12.26 -15.44 -12.91
N ALA A 8 -13.36 -15.73 -12.22
CA ALA A 8 -14.64 -16.02 -12.88
C ALA A 8 -15.22 -14.77 -13.57
N ASN A 9 -15.16 -13.62 -12.90
CA ASN A 9 -15.69 -12.37 -13.40
C ASN A 9 -14.67 -11.58 -14.24
N GLU A 10 -15.04 -11.21 -15.47
CA GLU A 10 -14.15 -10.52 -16.42
C GLU A 10 -13.73 -9.11 -15.98
N GLU A 11 -14.64 -8.34 -15.36
CA GLU A 11 -14.31 -7.00 -14.85
C GLU A 11 -13.30 -7.08 -13.69
N VAL A 12 -13.49 -8.05 -12.79
CA VAL A 12 -12.55 -8.32 -11.68
C VAL A 12 -11.22 -8.82 -12.21
N ALA A 13 -11.23 -9.69 -13.22
CA ALA A 13 -10.01 -10.17 -13.88
C ALA A 13 -9.22 -9.00 -14.48
N THR A 14 -9.90 -8.11 -15.20
CA THR A 14 -9.31 -6.89 -15.79
C THR A 14 -8.71 -5.99 -14.72
N ALA A 15 -9.46 -5.73 -13.64
CA ALA A 15 -8.99 -4.91 -12.52
C ALA A 15 -7.78 -5.55 -11.83
N TYR A 16 -7.76 -6.88 -11.68
CA TYR A 16 -6.65 -7.61 -11.08
C TYR A 16 -5.39 -7.60 -11.95
N VAL A 17 -5.52 -7.72 -13.27
CA VAL A 17 -4.39 -7.56 -14.21
C VAL A 17 -3.81 -6.16 -14.09
N ALA A 18 -4.64 -5.11 -14.12
CA ALA A 18 -4.19 -3.74 -13.95
C ALA A 18 -3.50 -3.50 -12.59
N PHE A 19 -4.00 -4.12 -11.53
CA PHE A 19 -3.36 -4.11 -10.22
C PHE A 19 -1.98 -4.78 -10.24
N ASN A 20 -1.85 -5.97 -10.83
CA ASN A 20 -0.58 -6.68 -10.92
C ASN A 20 0.45 -5.88 -11.73
N ASP A 21 0.05 -5.33 -12.88
CA ASP A 21 0.93 -4.52 -13.72
C ASP A 21 1.42 -3.27 -12.97
N PHE A 22 0.51 -2.60 -12.25
CA PHE A 22 0.87 -1.47 -11.40
C PHE A 22 1.90 -1.89 -10.35
N VAL A 23 1.59 -2.93 -9.57
CA VAL A 23 2.45 -3.40 -8.47
C VAL A 23 3.82 -3.87 -8.98
N LEU A 24 3.86 -4.53 -10.14
CA LEU A 24 5.12 -4.91 -10.79
C LEU A 24 5.95 -3.69 -11.19
N GLY A 25 5.30 -2.64 -11.71
CA GLY A 25 5.95 -1.35 -11.98
C GLY A 25 6.55 -0.72 -10.73
N VAL A 26 5.81 -0.73 -9.61
CA VAL A 26 6.30 -0.23 -8.31
C VAL A 26 7.50 -1.04 -7.83
N ALA A 27 7.41 -2.37 -7.84
CA ALA A 27 8.49 -3.24 -7.41
C ALA A 27 9.74 -3.06 -8.27
N THR A 28 9.56 -2.90 -9.59
CA THR A 28 10.67 -2.64 -10.53
C THR A 28 11.32 -1.29 -10.26
N HIS A 29 10.52 -0.24 -10.04
CA HIS A 29 11.04 1.09 -9.73
C HIS A 29 11.81 1.10 -8.41
N PHE A 30 11.29 0.44 -7.37
CA PHE A 30 11.97 0.29 -6.09
C PHE A 30 13.27 -0.52 -6.19
N ALA A 31 13.29 -1.60 -6.97
CA ALA A 31 14.52 -2.34 -7.24
C ALA A 31 15.55 -1.47 -7.99
N GLY A 32 15.09 -0.64 -8.93
CA GLY A 32 15.93 0.33 -9.63
C GLY A 32 16.52 1.39 -8.71
N SER A 33 15.75 1.92 -7.76
CA SER A 33 16.27 2.88 -6.77
C SER A 33 17.30 2.23 -5.85
N ARG A 34 17.10 0.98 -5.44
CA ARG A 34 18.11 0.21 -4.69
C ARG A 34 19.40 0.00 -5.47
N LEU A 35 19.30 -0.22 -6.78
CA LEU A 35 20.48 -0.32 -7.65
C LEU A 35 21.24 1.02 -7.69
N MET A 36 20.55 2.16 -7.74
CA MET A 36 21.20 3.48 -7.74
C MET A 36 22.09 3.70 -6.51
N GLU A 37 21.72 3.16 -5.35
CA GLU A 37 22.51 3.23 -4.12
C GLU A 37 23.82 2.43 -4.19
N ALA A 38 23.92 1.48 -5.13
CA ALA A 38 25.11 0.66 -5.34
C ALA A 38 26.02 1.14 -6.48
N ILE A 39 25.62 2.18 -7.21
CA ILE A 39 26.39 2.72 -8.34
C ILE A 39 27.40 3.75 -7.83
N ASP A 40 28.64 3.66 -8.32
CA ASP A 40 29.63 4.71 -8.12
C ASP A 40 29.29 5.93 -8.99
N LEU A 41 28.87 7.02 -8.34
CA LEU A 41 28.49 8.27 -8.99
C LEU A 41 29.67 9.23 -9.21
N THR A 42 30.86 8.92 -8.71
CA THR A 42 32.00 9.87 -8.70
C THR A 42 32.40 10.34 -10.09
N ALA A 43 32.33 9.45 -11.08
CA ALA A 43 32.65 9.76 -12.47
C ALA A 43 31.74 10.81 -13.12
N LEU A 44 30.54 11.03 -12.56
CA LEU A 44 29.58 12.01 -13.09
C LEU A 44 29.91 13.45 -12.65
N GLY A 45 30.69 13.65 -11.59
CA GLY A 45 30.97 14.98 -11.02
C GLY A 45 29.81 15.54 -10.19
N THR A 46 30.12 16.23 -9.07
CA THR A 46 29.13 16.65 -8.06
C THR A 46 28.12 17.66 -8.56
N GLU A 47 28.54 18.56 -9.44
CA GLU A 47 27.70 19.65 -9.97
C GLU A 47 26.79 19.21 -11.12
N THR A 48 26.87 17.95 -11.55
CA THR A 48 26.01 17.44 -12.63
C THR A 48 24.55 17.49 -12.20
N GLU A 49 23.77 18.28 -12.92
CA GLU A 49 22.36 18.54 -12.63
C GLU A 49 21.49 17.30 -12.86
N ILE A 50 20.53 17.10 -11.95
CA ILE A 50 19.48 16.09 -12.03
C ILE A 50 18.16 16.84 -12.17
N ALA A 51 17.78 17.16 -13.41
CA ALA A 51 16.54 17.86 -13.69
C ALA A 51 15.35 16.88 -13.71
N LEU A 52 14.24 17.26 -13.04
CA LEU A 52 12.96 16.55 -13.15
C LEU A 52 12.45 16.58 -14.59
N SER A 53 12.56 17.74 -15.24
CA SER A 53 12.19 18.00 -16.62
C SER A 53 12.79 19.35 -17.02
N ARG A 54 12.97 19.57 -18.33
CA ARG A 54 13.37 20.87 -18.87
C ARG A 54 12.25 21.92 -18.79
N ASP A 55 11.02 21.48 -18.54
CA ASP A 55 9.83 22.34 -18.48
C ASP A 55 9.49 22.80 -17.06
N PHE A 56 10.23 22.32 -16.05
CA PHE A 56 9.97 22.62 -14.63
C PHE A 56 11.21 23.19 -13.95
N PRO A 57 11.09 24.29 -13.20
CA PRO A 57 12.18 24.83 -12.39
C PRO A 57 12.73 23.85 -11.34
N ASP A 58 14.02 23.95 -11.02
CA ASP A 58 14.70 23.00 -10.13
C ASP A 58 14.25 23.05 -8.67
N TYR A 59 13.60 24.14 -8.23
CA TYR A 59 13.10 24.26 -6.85
C TYR A 59 11.96 23.28 -6.53
N PHE A 60 11.38 22.62 -7.55
CA PHE A 60 10.40 21.56 -7.37
C PHE A 60 11.00 20.21 -6.94
N THR A 61 12.34 20.09 -6.90
CA THR A 61 13.04 18.89 -6.45
C THR A 61 13.89 19.15 -5.20
N THR A 62 13.98 18.14 -4.34
CA THR A 62 14.83 18.13 -3.14
C THR A 62 16.24 17.63 -3.41
N ILE A 63 16.45 16.91 -4.52
CA ILE A 63 17.75 16.44 -5.01
C ILE A 63 17.92 17.01 -6.41
N ARG A 64 18.88 17.92 -6.59
CA ARG A 64 19.08 18.74 -7.80
C ARG A 64 20.36 18.43 -8.55
N ASN A 65 21.32 17.81 -7.88
CA ASN A 65 22.59 17.42 -8.49
C ASN A 65 23.12 16.10 -7.90
N VAL A 66 24.15 15.54 -8.56
CA VAL A 66 24.80 14.29 -8.15
C VAL A 66 25.39 14.39 -6.74
N GLY A 67 25.94 15.54 -6.33
CA GLY A 67 26.47 15.74 -4.98
C GLY A 67 25.39 15.64 -3.89
N GLU A 68 24.20 16.20 -4.11
CA GLU A 68 23.05 16.08 -3.24
C GLU A 68 22.52 14.65 -3.20
N LEU A 69 22.47 13.96 -4.34
CA LEU A 69 22.07 12.55 -4.41
C LEU A 69 23.02 11.67 -3.60
N ALA A 70 24.34 11.83 -3.78
CA ALA A 70 25.36 11.08 -3.06
C ALA A 70 25.22 11.27 -1.54
N ARG A 71 25.05 12.52 -1.07
CA ARG A 71 24.79 12.80 0.36
C ARG A 71 23.51 12.14 0.87
N SER A 72 22.45 12.12 0.07
CA SER A 72 21.18 11.51 0.43
C SER A 72 21.26 9.97 0.49
N ILE A 73 22.11 9.36 -0.34
CA ILE A 73 22.43 7.93 -0.28
C ILE A 73 23.23 7.64 0.99
N GLU A 74 24.28 8.41 1.27
CA GLU A 74 25.12 8.26 2.46
C GLU A 74 24.35 8.43 3.77
N SER A 75 23.39 9.37 3.83
CA SER A 75 22.53 9.57 4.99
C SER A 75 21.41 8.53 5.14
N GLY A 76 21.13 7.74 4.09
CA GLY A 76 20.00 6.82 4.02
C GLY A 76 18.65 7.49 3.70
N ASP A 77 18.62 8.82 3.51
CA ASP A 77 17.39 9.54 3.18
C ASP A 77 16.80 9.12 1.82
N TYR A 78 17.67 8.81 0.85
CA TYR A 78 17.25 8.34 -0.47
C TYR A 78 16.56 6.97 -0.39
N SER A 79 17.10 6.09 0.45
CA SER A 79 16.52 4.80 0.81
C SER A 79 15.11 4.97 1.40
N GLN A 80 14.97 5.85 2.40
CA GLN A 80 13.67 6.13 3.03
C GLN A 80 12.68 6.78 2.05
N LEU A 81 13.13 7.70 1.19
CA LEU A 81 12.30 8.30 0.15
C LEU A 81 11.74 7.23 -0.78
N SER A 82 12.60 6.32 -1.25
CA SER A 82 12.23 5.21 -2.13
C SER A 82 11.20 4.28 -1.48
N LEU A 83 11.42 3.90 -0.22
CA LEU A 83 10.49 3.07 0.56
C LEU A 83 9.12 3.74 0.74
N ARG A 84 9.11 5.05 1.04
CA ARG A 84 7.88 5.83 1.21
C ARG A 84 7.08 5.91 -0.08
N LEU A 85 7.73 6.22 -1.20
CA LEU A 85 7.07 6.29 -2.52
C LEU A 85 6.49 4.95 -2.92
N ALA A 86 7.26 3.87 -2.78
CA ALA A 86 6.80 2.52 -3.10
C ALA A 86 5.60 2.09 -2.23
N THR A 87 5.62 2.41 -0.93
CA THR A 87 4.51 2.14 0.00
C THR A 87 3.24 2.90 -0.39
N VAL A 88 3.37 4.20 -0.70
CA VAL A 88 2.23 5.04 -1.14
C VAL A 88 1.60 4.43 -2.39
N GLN A 89 2.42 4.07 -3.38
CA GLN A 89 1.98 3.49 -4.64
C GLN A 89 1.32 2.12 -4.48
N LEU A 90 1.84 1.26 -3.59
CA LEU A 90 1.22 -0.03 -3.26
C LEU A 90 -0.19 0.15 -2.65
N CYS A 91 -0.35 1.08 -1.71
CA CYS A 91 -1.67 1.39 -1.14
C CYS A 91 -2.63 1.95 -2.20
N THR A 92 -2.15 2.79 -3.12
CA THR A 92 -2.96 3.30 -4.24
C THR A 92 -3.42 2.18 -5.16
N ALA A 93 -2.54 1.25 -5.54
CA ALA A 93 -2.92 0.10 -6.35
C ALA A 93 -4.00 -0.75 -5.67
N LEU A 94 -3.84 -1.00 -4.37
CA LEU A 94 -4.82 -1.74 -3.56
C LEU A 94 -6.19 -1.04 -3.52
N GLU A 95 -6.20 0.28 -3.28
CA GLU A 95 -7.41 1.10 -3.28
C GLU A 95 -8.14 1.09 -4.62
N VAL A 96 -7.41 1.26 -5.72
CA VAL A 96 -7.98 1.25 -7.08
C VAL A 96 -8.61 -0.11 -7.39
N LEU A 97 -7.94 -1.21 -7.00
CA LEU A 97 -8.47 -2.57 -7.17
C LEU A 97 -9.80 -2.74 -6.43
N PHE A 98 -9.83 -2.46 -5.12
CA PHE A 98 -11.03 -2.66 -4.32
C PHE A 98 -12.15 -1.68 -4.67
N ASP A 99 -11.83 -0.46 -5.12
CA ASP A 99 -12.81 0.44 -5.70
C ASP A 99 -13.42 -0.13 -6.97
N SER A 100 -12.62 -0.77 -7.83
CA SER A 100 -13.13 -1.42 -9.05
C SER A 100 -14.05 -2.59 -8.72
N ILE A 101 -13.61 -3.50 -7.85
CA ILE A 101 -14.40 -4.67 -7.43
C ILE A 101 -15.69 -4.22 -6.74
N ALA A 102 -15.61 -3.22 -5.84
CA ALA A 102 -16.77 -2.68 -5.17
C ALA A 102 -17.78 -2.09 -6.17
N ARG A 103 -17.32 -1.37 -7.20
CA ARG A 103 -18.20 -0.86 -8.27
C ARG A 103 -18.87 -2.00 -9.06
N THR A 104 -18.12 -3.01 -9.49
CA THR A 104 -18.66 -4.20 -10.21
C THR A 104 -19.80 -4.85 -9.43
N TYR A 105 -19.70 -4.91 -8.11
CA TYR A 105 -20.71 -5.55 -7.25
C TYR A 105 -21.74 -4.61 -6.64
N GLY A 106 -21.70 -3.30 -6.95
CA GLY A 106 -22.61 -2.30 -6.39
C GLY A 106 -22.42 -2.06 -4.89
N VAL A 107 -21.22 -2.27 -4.36
CA VAL A 107 -20.88 -2.10 -2.95
C VAL A 107 -20.44 -0.65 -2.68
N ALA A 108 -21.21 0.08 -1.87
CA ALA A 108 -20.85 1.39 -1.36
C ALA A 108 -20.57 1.34 0.16
N VAL A 109 -19.53 2.06 0.62
CA VAL A 109 -19.11 2.06 2.04
C VAL A 109 -18.96 3.44 2.68
N ASP A 110 -19.32 4.52 1.96
CA ASP A 110 -19.04 5.89 2.41
C ASP A 110 -19.72 6.25 3.73
N ARG A 111 -20.85 5.60 4.04
CA ARG A 111 -21.62 5.79 5.27
C ARG A 111 -21.51 4.63 6.27
N GLU A 112 -20.70 3.62 5.96
CA GLU A 112 -20.56 2.46 6.84
C GLU A 112 -19.73 2.83 8.07
N PRO A 113 -20.07 2.29 9.26
CA PRO A 113 -19.26 2.48 10.45
C PRO A 113 -17.84 1.89 10.25
N PRO A 114 -16.86 2.31 11.06
CA PRO A 114 -15.57 1.62 11.13
C PRO A 114 -15.76 0.13 11.39
N VAL A 115 -14.89 -0.70 10.80
CA VAL A 115 -14.85 -2.13 11.10
C VAL A 115 -14.27 -2.30 12.50
N GLU A 116 -15.00 -2.97 13.38
CA GLU A 116 -14.50 -3.37 14.69
C GLU A 116 -13.75 -4.69 14.54
N VAL A 117 -12.53 -4.75 15.06
CA VAL A 117 -11.67 -5.92 15.02
C VAL A 117 -11.11 -6.21 16.41
N ASP A 118 -10.97 -7.50 16.73
CA ASP A 118 -10.28 -7.97 17.92
C ASP A 118 -8.82 -8.30 17.56
N ASP A 119 -7.87 -7.59 18.15
CA ASP A 119 -6.43 -7.79 17.96
C ASP A 119 -5.76 -8.48 19.17
N GLY A 120 -6.56 -9.04 20.08
CA GLY A 120 -6.09 -9.64 21.33
C GLY A 120 -5.71 -8.61 22.41
N GLY A 121 -5.93 -7.33 22.14
CA GLY A 121 -5.77 -6.23 23.09
C GLY A 121 -6.95 -6.09 24.08
N PRO A 122 -6.84 -5.15 25.04
CA PRO A 122 -7.88 -4.92 26.05
C PRO A 122 -9.16 -4.27 25.50
N ALA A 123 -9.14 -3.76 24.27
CA ALA A 123 -10.29 -3.12 23.63
C ALA A 123 -10.26 -3.37 22.12
N SER A 124 -11.45 -3.44 21.51
CA SER A 124 -11.58 -3.59 20.06
C SER A 124 -10.99 -2.38 19.33
N VAL A 125 -10.31 -2.65 18.21
CA VAL A 125 -9.75 -1.61 17.35
C VAL A 125 -10.77 -1.24 16.28
N ARG A 126 -10.90 0.06 16.00
CA ARG A 126 -11.83 0.59 14.98
C ARG A 126 -11.06 0.99 13.73
N LEU A 127 -11.30 0.27 12.63
CA LEU A 127 -10.64 0.49 11.34
C LEU A 127 -11.56 1.30 10.42
N GLY A 128 -11.22 2.58 10.22
CA GLY A 128 -12.03 3.54 9.46
C GLY A 128 -11.71 3.63 7.96
N ASN A 129 -10.66 2.96 7.49
CA ASN A 129 -10.23 3.06 6.09
C ASN A 129 -11.26 2.48 5.11
N LYS A 130 -11.48 3.17 3.98
CA LYS A 130 -12.45 2.81 2.95
C LYS A 130 -12.22 1.40 2.38
N THR A 131 -10.99 1.08 2.00
CA THR A 131 -10.59 -0.22 1.46
C THR A 131 -10.89 -1.35 2.44
N ILE A 132 -10.56 -1.16 3.72
CA ILE A 132 -10.86 -2.14 4.78
C ILE A 132 -12.38 -2.37 4.90
N LYS A 133 -13.18 -1.31 4.88
CA LYS A 133 -14.66 -1.43 4.88
C LYS A 133 -15.17 -2.16 3.64
N GLN A 134 -14.62 -1.86 2.46
CA GLN A 134 -14.98 -2.53 1.21
C GLN A 134 -14.68 -4.01 1.26
N ILE A 135 -13.47 -4.39 1.72
CA ILE A 135 -13.08 -5.78 1.92
C ILE A 135 -14.12 -6.50 2.78
N ARG A 136 -14.43 -5.97 3.98
CA ARG A 136 -15.39 -6.59 4.90
C ARG A 136 -16.77 -6.74 4.26
N LYS A 137 -17.27 -5.68 3.61
CA LYS A 137 -18.60 -5.68 3.00
C LYS A 137 -18.67 -6.59 1.78
N LEU A 138 -17.62 -6.67 0.98
CA LEU A 138 -17.54 -7.58 -0.17
C LEU A 138 -17.60 -9.05 0.27
N HIS A 139 -16.87 -9.43 1.33
CA HIS A 139 -16.98 -10.79 1.88
C HIS A 139 -18.41 -11.13 2.29
N HIS A 140 -19.10 -10.19 2.96
CA HIS A 140 -20.49 -10.38 3.35
C HIS A 140 -21.45 -10.49 2.15
N VAL A 141 -21.37 -9.55 1.20
CA VAL A 141 -22.27 -9.49 0.04
C VAL A 141 -22.06 -10.65 -0.93
N LEU A 142 -20.83 -11.12 -1.08
CA LEU A 142 -20.49 -12.21 -1.99
C LEU A 142 -20.53 -13.59 -1.31
N ALA A 143 -20.76 -13.64 0.00
CA ALA A 143 -20.69 -14.86 0.82
C ALA A 143 -19.39 -15.66 0.61
N ILE A 144 -18.27 -14.95 0.43
CA ILE A 144 -16.93 -15.54 0.32
C ILE A 144 -16.22 -15.42 1.66
N ASP A 145 -15.49 -16.46 2.02
CA ASP A 145 -14.64 -16.46 3.21
C ASP A 145 -13.18 -16.67 2.79
N THR A 146 -12.38 -15.63 3.01
CA THR A 146 -10.94 -15.67 2.72
C THR A 146 -10.18 -15.07 3.89
N VAL A 147 -8.90 -15.43 4.01
CA VAL A 147 -8.01 -14.91 5.06
C VAL A 147 -7.98 -13.38 5.09
N LEU A 148 -8.27 -12.71 3.97
CA LEU A 148 -8.37 -11.25 3.89
C LEU A 148 -9.48 -10.66 4.78
N ASN A 149 -10.46 -11.46 5.21
CA ASN A 149 -11.53 -11.05 6.14
C ASN A 149 -11.15 -11.21 7.61
N TYR A 150 -10.01 -11.82 7.94
CA TYR A 150 -9.64 -12.07 9.33
C TYR A 150 -9.13 -10.81 10.00
N ASP A 151 -9.48 -10.62 11.28
CA ASP A 151 -9.18 -9.41 12.04
C ASP A 151 -7.68 -9.11 12.09
N GLU A 152 -6.85 -10.11 12.38
CA GLU A 152 -5.38 -9.99 12.36
C GLU A 152 -4.88 -9.44 11.02
N VAL A 153 -5.50 -9.87 9.92
CA VAL A 153 -5.08 -9.51 8.57
C VAL A 153 -5.49 -8.09 8.23
N LEU A 154 -6.71 -7.70 8.58
CA LEU A 154 -7.21 -6.33 8.40
C LEU A 154 -6.41 -5.34 9.24
N VAL A 155 -6.00 -5.71 10.46
CA VAL A 155 -5.15 -4.88 11.32
C VAL A 155 -3.79 -4.64 10.67
N LYS A 156 -3.13 -5.68 10.15
CA LYS A 156 -1.84 -5.55 9.45
C LYS A 156 -1.95 -4.75 8.16
N LEU A 157 -2.99 -4.98 7.34
CA LEU A 157 -3.24 -4.15 6.15
C LEU A 157 -3.50 -2.70 6.50
N ASN A 158 -4.26 -2.45 7.57
CA ASN A 158 -4.51 -1.10 8.04
C ASN A 158 -3.20 -0.45 8.53
N ALA A 159 -2.27 -1.18 9.15
CA ALA A 159 -0.97 -0.64 9.52
C ALA A 159 -0.19 -0.13 8.30
N ILE A 160 -0.17 -0.88 7.19
CA ILE A 160 0.47 -0.47 5.92
C ILE A 160 -0.19 0.80 5.37
N ILE A 161 -1.53 0.85 5.38
CA ILE A 161 -2.28 2.05 4.96
C ILE A 161 -2.00 3.24 5.88
N GLU A 162 -1.82 3.01 7.18
CA GLU A 162 -1.49 4.06 8.13
C GLU A 162 -0.07 4.61 7.95
N VAL A 163 0.88 3.79 7.51
CA VAL A 163 2.21 4.28 7.05
C VAL A 163 2.01 5.29 5.92
N ARG A 164 1.25 4.92 4.89
CA ARG A 164 0.89 5.84 3.79
C ARG A 164 0.24 7.11 4.32
N ASN A 165 -0.70 6.99 5.27
CA ASN A 165 -1.39 8.16 5.81
C ASN A 165 -0.45 9.09 6.57
N CYS A 166 0.53 8.55 7.30
CA CYS A 166 1.54 9.36 7.97
C CYS A 166 2.40 10.12 6.93
N ILE A 167 2.83 9.43 5.87
CA ILE A 167 3.61 10.02 4.77
C ILE A 167 2.84 11.15 4.10
N VAL A 168 1.60 10.91 3.66
CA VAL A 168 0.85 11.84 2.81
C VAL A 168 0.15 12.94 3.61
N HIS A 169 -0.39 12.62 4.79
CA HIS A 169 -1.27 13.54 5.53
C HIS A 169 -0.66 14.08 6.83
N SER A 170 0.54 13.64 7.20
CA SER A 170 1.19 14.06 8.45
C SER A 170 2.67 14.37 8.26
N ALA A 171 3.08 14.75 7.04
CA ALA A 171 4.46 15.08 6.69
C ALA A 171 5.47 13.99 7.09
N GLY A 172 5.07 12.72 6.96
CA GLY A 172 5.86 11.57 7.37
C GLY A 172 5.87 11.27 8.86
N ARG A 173 5.15 12.03 9.71
CA ARG A 173 5.19 11.87 11.17
C ARG A 173 4.01 11.09 11.73
N VAL A 174 4.21 10.44 12.88
CA VAL A 174 3.13 9.80 13.65
C VAL A 174 2.35 10.86 14.43
N PRO A 175 1.07 11.11 14.14
CA PRO A 175 0.34 12.26 14.71
C PRO A 175 -0.33 11.98 16.06
N SER A 176 -0.51 10.71 16.46
CA SER A 176 -1.22 10.36 17.69
C SER A 176 -0.90 8.95 18.17
N GLU A 177 -1.15 8.70 19.46
CA GLU A 177 -1.00 7.37 20.09
C GLU A 177 -1.88 6.32 19.40
N GLY A 178 -3.07 6.70 18.95
CA GLY A 178 -3.95 5.81 18.20
C GLY A 178 -3.33 5.34 16.88
N LYS A 179 -2.64 6.22 16.14
CA LYS A 179 -1.91 5.82 14.92
C LYS A 179 -0.67 5.00 15.27
N GLN A 180 0.07 5.40 16.30
CA GLN A 180 1.22 4.65 16.79
C GLN A 180 0.84 3.20 17.11
N SER A 181 -0.23 2.98 17.88
CA SER A 181 -0.72 1.64 18.22
C SER A 181 -1.02 0.81 16.98
N ARG A 182 -1.68 1.39 15.97
CA ARG A 182 -1.98 0.68 14.71
C ARG A 182 -0.74 0.33 13.91
N LEU A 183 0.29 1.18 13.91
CA LEU A 183 1.57 0.88 13.24
C LEU A 183 2.33 -0.30 13.89
N ARG A 184 2.18 -0.50 15.21
CA ARG A 184 2.84 -1.60 15.94
C ARG A 184 2.39 -2.98 15.47
N ALA A 185 1.21 -3.11 14.86
CA ALA A 185 0.75 -4.37 14.30
C ALA A 185 1.67 -4.94 13.20
N TYR A 186 2.47 -4.07 12.56
CA TYR A 186 3.51 -4.47 11.61
C TYR A 186 4.93 -4.29 12.16
N GLY A 187 5.09 -4.19 13.49
CA GLY A 187 6.39 -4.01 14.13
C GLY A 187 7.06 -2.67 13.83
N ILE A 188 6.28 -1.64 13.47
CA ILE A 188 6.79 -0.28 13.25
C ILE A 188 6.72 0.48 14.57
N LEU A 189 7.87 0.61 15.23
CA LEU A 189 8.01 1.13 16.59
C LEU A 189 8.46 2.60 16.61
N THR A 190 7.68 3.47 15.98
CA THR A 190 7.96 4.93 15.91
C THR A 190 7.15 5.67 16.97
N GLU A 191 7.72 6.65 17.66
CA GLU A 191 6.99 7.43 18.67
C GLU A 191 6.12 8.54 18.06
N VAL A 192 5.16 9.04 18.84
CA VAL A 192 4.32 10.16 18.43
C VAL A 192 5.17 11.41 18.20
N GLY A 193 4.97 12.08 17.06
CA GLY A 193 5.73 13.24 16.61
C GLY A 193 6.97 12.89 15.80
N GLU A 194 7.46 11.65 15.84
CA GLU A 194 8.64 11.22 15.09
C GLU A 194 8.32 10.87 13.64
N LEU A 195 9.36 10.92 12.79
CA LEU A 195 9.26 10.51 11.39
C LEU A 195 9.15 8.98 11.32
N VAL A 196 8.15 8.51 10.58
CA VAL A 196 8.01 7.11 10.24
C VAL A 196 9.24 6.67 9.44
N THR A 197 9.95 5.71 10.02
CA THR A 197 11.13 5.07 9.45
C THR A 197 10.78 3.62 9.18
N LEU A 198 11.04 3.18 7.95
CA LEU A 198 10.81 1.80 7.53
C LEU A 198 12.13 1.05 7.50
N ARG A 199 12.13 -0.22 7.92
CA ARG A 199 13.27 -1.12 7.75
C ARG A 199 13.40 -1.53 6.29
N GLU A 200 14.61 -1.89 5.86
CA GLU A 200 14.90 -2.21 4.47
C GLU A 200 13.98 -3.31 3.90
N ASN A 201 13.62 -4.30 4.71
CA ASN A 201 12.77 -5.42 4.30
C ASN A 201 11.26 -5.12 4.34
N HIS A 202 10.83 -4.00 4.92
CA HIS A 202 9.40 -3.73 5.09
C HIS A 202 8.64 -3.65 3.77
N PHE A 203 9.25 -3.12 2.69
CA PHE A 203 8.53 -3.05 1.43
C PHE A 203 8.30 -4.43 0.81
N ASP A 204 9.28 -5.34 0.88
CA ASP A 204 9.10 -6.73 0.45
C ASP A 204 8.03 -7.43 1.29
N ASP A 205 8.06 -7.24 2.61
CA ASP A 205 7.04 -7.77 3.52
C ASP A 205 5.65 -7.24 3.13
N PHE A 206 5.49 -5.92 2.93
CA PHE A 206 4.22 -5.31 2.54
C PHE A 206 3.72 -5.84 1.21
N LEU A 207 4.61 -5.92 0.22
CA LEU A 207 4.32 -6.41 -1.12
C LEU A 207 3.81 -7.85 -1.05
N HIS A 208 4.56 -8.74 -0.40
CA HIS A 208 4.18 -10.14 -0.24
C HIS A 208 2.85 -10.27 0.48
N TYR A 209 2.69 -9.53 1.59
CA TYR A 209 1.50 -9.56 2.41
C TYR A 209 0.26 -9.12 1.65
N VAL A 210 0.32 -8.01 0.90
CA VAL A 210 -0.82 -7.55 0.10
C VAL A 210 -1.14 -8.55 -1.01
N LEU A 211 -0.13 -9.00 -1.75
CA LEU A 211 -0.33 -9.87 -2.92
C LEU A 211 -0.96 -11.21 -2.58
N ILE A 212 -0.49 -11.89 -1.52
CA ILE A 212 -1.00 -13.22 -1.17
C ILE A 212 -2.48 -13.17 -0.78
N HIS A 213 -2.89 -12.14 -0.03
CA HIS A 213 -4.27 -12.00 0.43
C HIS A 213 -5.21 -11.51 -0.67
N VAL A 214 -4.77 -10.55 -1.50
CA VAL A 214 -5.54 -10.12 -2.68
C VAL A 214 -5.75 -11.29 -3.64
N ARG A 215 -4.70 -12.07 -3.92
CA ARG A 215 -4.78 -13.23 -4.80
C ARG A 215 -5.76 -14.28 -4.26
N ALA A 216 -5.73 -14.57 -2.96
CA ALA A 216 -6.67 -15.50 -2.34
C ALA A 216 -8.12 -15.00 -2.47
N PHE A 217 -8.34 -13.69 -2.30
CA PHE A 217 -9.64 -13.05 -2.43
C PHE A 217 -10.19 -13.14 -3.86
N VAL A 218 -9.48 -12.62 -4.86
CA VAL A 218 -10.01 -12.51 -6.24
C VAL A 218 -10.29 -13.86 -6.90
N LYS A 219 -9.60 -14.93 -6.48
CA LYS A 219 -9.86 -16.31 -6.94
C LYS A 219 -11.26 -16.81 -6.58
N LEU A 220 -11.81 -16.32 -5.46
CA LEU A 220 -13.09 -16.77 -4.93
C LEU A 220 -14.23 -15.82 -5.27
N VAL A 221 -13.93 -14.68 -5.91
CA VAL A 221 -14.95 -13.74 -6.36
C VAL A 221 -15.78 -14.40 -7.49
N PRO A 222 -17.09 -14.60 -7.29
CA PRO A 222 -17.96 -15.29 -8.25
C PRO A 222 -18.24 -14.42 -9.47
N ASP A 223 -18.90 -14.95 -10.51
CA ASP A 223 -19.46 -14.10 -11.56
C ASP A 223 -20.75 -13.40 -11.08
N VAL A 224 -21.09 -12.25 -11.67
CA VAL A 224 -22.31 -11.49 -11.33
C VAL A 224 -23.57 -12.31 -11.65
N ALA A 225 -23.50 -13.19 -12.64
CA ALA A 225 -24.60 -14.08 -13.05
C ALA A 225 -24.97 -15.14 -12.00
N ASP A 226 -24.04 -15.50 -11.10
CA ASP A 226 -24.23 -16.57 -10.10
C ASP A 226 -24.85 -16.07 -8.78
N ARG A 227 -25.37 -14.83 -8.75
CA ARG A 227 -26.02 -14.27 -7.56
C ARG A 227 -27.37 -14.95 -7.29
N THR A 228 -27.38 -15.95 -6.41
CA THR A 228 -28.59 -16.26 -5.62
C THR A 228 -28.82 -15.11 -4.65
N VAL A 229 -29.76 -14.22 -4.95
CA VAL A 229 -30.18 -13.15 -4.05
C VAL A 229 -30.73 -13.81 -2.77
N PRO A 230 -30.13 -13.59 -1.58
CA PRO A 230 -30.76 -14.02 -0.34
C PRO A 230 -32.05 -13.22 -0.19
N SER A 231 -33.19 -13.90 -0.19
CA SER A 231 -34.48 -13.32 0.17
C SER A 231 -34.38 -12.80 1.60
N THR A 232 -34.66 -11.50 1.76
CA THR A 232 -34.71 -10.73 3.02
C THR A 232 -35.54 -11.40 4.09
#